data_AF-A0A7W5GAV7-F1
#
_entry.id   AF-A0A7W5GAV7-F1
#
_cell.length_a   1.000
_cell.length_b   1.000
_cell.length_c   1.000
_cell.angle_alpha   90.00
_cell.angle_beta   90.00
_cell.angle_gamma   90.00
#
_symmetry.space_group_name_H-M   'P 1'
#
loop_
_entity.id
_entity.type
_entity.pdbx_description
1 polymer ?
#
loop_
_entity_poly.entity_id
_entity_poly.type
_entity_poly.pdbx_seq_one_letter_code
_entity_poly.pdbx_strand_id
1 'polypeptide(L)'
;MEWFNRYKEQLGQVYSQAELSIAQFPEPLRTLGLAYADKHNPVKDHSGKDYICSLLPFWVKEPSGISDLECERLALANVYGMLYFFIQDDVMDSQPSSGWKEQLVLGNLFLLEMYNVFRQLFPSNSPFWGYYNRYAAVWAESVTNEDREDYFVSDPIRTAGKAGPVKIASTGALLLAGRTDLIEKLERAIEIVLMTLQMADDYADWKEDMAEGSYNGLLAMIAAGRSTGELPLTEKDAENAIYIRGCMQQYVQHASDNHKKLLELDAGMSGLIDFHSFILDHLNQIRDALESNKKALLKGGLNYFMTNSTHLQVQ
;
A
#
# COMPACT_ATOMS: atom_id res chain seq x y z
N MET A 1 -7.65 -12.21 -10.77
CA MET A 1 -7.45 -10.82 -11.18
C MET A 1 -6.36 -10.83 -12.25
N GLU A 2 -6.65 -10.43 -13.49
CA GLU A 2 -5.72 -10.59 -14.62
C GLU A 2 -4.37 -9.88 -14.39
N TRP A 3 -4.40 -8.67 -13.82
CA TRP A 3 -3.22 -7.87 -13.48
C TRP A 3 -2.23 -8.56 -12.51
N PHE A 4 -2.70 -9.54 -11.74
CA PHE A 4 -1.88 -10.40 -10.86
C PHE A 4 -1.57 -11.75 -11.50
N ASN A 5 -2.62 -12.43 -12.00
CA ASN A 5 -2.53 -13.78 -12.55
C ASN A 5 -1.51 -13.86 -13.70
N ARG A 6 -1.40 -12.81 -14.52
CA ARG A 6 -0.44 -12.72 -15.62
C ARG A 6 1.01 -12.85 -15.19
N TYR A 7 1.34 -12.44 -13.95
CA TYR A 7 2.72 -12.40 -13.45
C TYR A 7 2.97 -13.37 -12.29
N LYS A 8 1.97 -14.18 -11.90
CA LYS A 8 2.04 -15.05 -10.71
C LYS A 8 3.21 -16.04 -10.77
N GLU A 9 3.50 -16.60 -11.95
CA GLU A 9 4.60 -17.54 -12.12
C GLU A 9 5.96 -16.86 -11.95
N GLN A 10 6.19 -15.74 -12.66
CA GLN A 10 7.42 -14.96 -12.54
C GLN A 10 7.61 -14.45 -11.12
N LEU A 11 6.54 -14.03 -10.45
CA LEU A 11 6.61 -13.58 -9.08
C LEU A 11 6.96 -14.73 -8.13
N GLY A 12 6.43 -15.93 -8.36
CA GLY A 12 6.83 -17.12 -7.63
C GLY A 12 8.33 -17.43 -7.77
N GLN A 13 8.90 -17.22 -8.96
CA GLN A 13 10.34 -17.37 -9.19
C GLN A 13 11.16 -16.31 -8.46
N VAL A 14 10.72 -15.04 -8.48
CA VAL A 14 11.36 -13.94 -7.74
C VAL A 14 11.39 -14.22 -6.23
N TYR A 15 10.27 -14.63 -5.65
CA TYR A 15 10.22 -15.00 -4.22
C TYR A 15 11.07 -16.23 -3.90
N SER A 16 11.08 -17.24 -4.78
CA SER A 16 11.97 -18.41 -4.61
C SER A 16 13.44 -17.98 -4.58
N GLN A 17 13.83 -17.03 -5.44
CA GLN A 17 15.17 -16.47 -5.43
C GLN A 17 15.44 -15.67 -4.15
N ALA A 18 14.47 -14.91 -3.66
CA ALA A 18 14.59 -14.18 -2.41
C ALA A 18 14.86 -15.13 -1.24
N GLU A 19 14.05 -16.19 -1.12
CA GLU A 19 14.15 -17.25 -0.11
C GLU A 19 15.53 -17.95 -0.14
N LEU A 20 16.09 -18.19 -1.34
CA LEU A 20 17.43 -18.79 -1.47
C LEU A 20 18.54 -17.93 -0.85
N SER A 21 18.50 -16.60 -1.02
CA SER A 21 19.47 -15.70 -0.38
C SER A 21 19.23 -15.61 1.12
N ILE A 22 17.97 -15.51 1.56
CA ILE A 22 17.59 -15.44 2.98
C ILE A 22 18.03 -16.72 3.72
N ALA A 23 17.99 -17.88 3.05
CA ALA A 23 18.47 -19.14 3.60
C ALA A 23 19.97 -19.14 3.95
N GLN A 24 20.75 -18.16 3.46
CA GLN A 24 22.16 -17.99 3.78
C GLN A 24 22.41 -17.08 5.00
N PHE A 25 21.38 -16.46 5.57
CA PHE A 25 21.52 -15.63 6.76
C PHE A 25 21.97 -16.47 7.99
N PRO A 26 22.62 -15.85 8.99
CA PRO A 26 22.95 -16.55 10.22
C PRO A 26 21.69 -16.83 11.06
N GLU A 27 21.70 -17.88 11.88
CA GLU A 27 20.64 -18.08 12.88
C GLU A 27 20.70 -17.03 13.99
N PRO A 28 19.56 -16.57 14.55
CA PRO A 28 18.18 -17.00 14.26
C PRO A 28 17.53 -16.31 13.03
N LEU A 29 18.25 -15.39 12.37
CA LEU A 29 17.71 -14.51 11.32
C LEU A 29 17.32 -15.27 10.05
N ARG A 30 17.95 -16.41 9.77
CA ARG A 30 17.53 -17.32 8.70
C ARG A 30 16.08 -17.77 8.88
N THR A 31 15.79 -18.35 10.05
CA THR A 31 14.47 -18.90 10.35
C THR A 31 13.42 -17.78 10.38
N LEU A 32 13.75 -16.67 11.03
CA LEU A 32 12.86 -15.50 11.10
C LEU A 32 12.62 -14.88 9.72
N GLY A 33 13.68 -14.72 8.92
CA GLY A 33 13.61 -14.13 7.60
C GLY A 33 12.78 -14.95 6.61
N LEU A 34 12.93 -16.29 6.63
CA LEU A 34 12.12 -17.16 5.78
C LEU A 34 10.64 -17.11 6.18
N ALA A 35 10.35 -17.14 7.48
CA ALA A 35 8.97 -17.03 7.97
C ALA A 35 8.35 -15.66 7.63
N TYR A 36 9.13 -14.59 7.73
CA TYR A 36 8.68 -13.24 7.41
C TYR A 36 8.43 -13.07 5.89
N ALA A 37 9.35 -13.56 5.05
CA ALA A 37 9.17 -13.55 3.60
C ALA A 37 7.96 -14.39 3.14
N ASP A 38 7.70 -15.53 3.79
CA ASP A 38 6.53 -16.38 3.52
C ASP A 38 5.22 -15.67 3.86
N LYS A 39 5.15 -15.01 5.02
CA LYS A 39 3.99 -14.22 5.47
C LYS A 39 3.61 -13.12 4.47
N HIS A 40 4.60 -12.44 3.90
CA HIS A 40 4.39 -11.34 2.94
C HIS A 40 4.53 -11.78 1.48
N ASN A 41 4.34 -13.07 1.18
CA ASN A 41 4.36 -13.59 -0.18
C ASN A 41 2.95 -13.60 -0.80
N PRO A 42 2.64 -12.69 -1.75
CA PRO A 42 1.32 -12.58 -2.38
C PRO A 42 0.96 -13.79 -3.28
N VAL A 43 1.91 -14.67 -3.58
CA VAL A 43 1.65 -15.91 -4.32
C VAL A 43 1.08 -17.00 -3.41
N LYS A 44 1.46 -16.97 -2.12
CA LYS A 44 1.06 -17.95 -1.09
C LYS A 44 -0.15 -17.45 -0.31
N ASP A 45 -0.16 -16.17 0.04
CA ASP A 45 -1.27 -15.52 0.75
C ASP A 45 -2.11 -14.65 -0.19
N HIS A 46 -3.43 -14.73 -0.06
CA HIS A 46 -4.40 -13.96 -0.84
C HIS A 46 -4.99 -12.81 -0.01
N SER A 47 -4.41 -12.49 1.15
CA SER A 47 -4.82 -11.38 2.03
C SER A 47 -4.84 -10.02 1.33
N GLY A 48 -4.05 -9.87 0.27
CA GLY A 48 -4.30 -8.93 -0.81
C GLY A 48 -3.89 -7.47 -0.58
N LYS A 49 -3.15 -7.18 0.48
CA LYS A 49 -2.80 -5.80 0.85
C LYS A 49 -1.58 -5.23 0.07
N ASP A 50 -0.58 -6.04 -0.30
CA ASP A 50 0.74 -5.49 -0.73
C ASP A 50 1.19 -5.82 -2.17
N TYR A 51 0.25 -6.07 -3.08
CA TYR A 51 0.58 -6.50 -4.45
C TYR A 51 1.45 -5.50 -5.22
N ILE A 52 1.26 -4.20 -5.01
CA ILE A 52 1.94 -3.15 -5.77
C ILE A 52 3.46 -3.18 -5.59
N CYS A 53 3.96 -3.43 -4.38
CA CYS A 53 5.40 -3.48 -4.11
C CYS A 53 6.10 -4.54 -4.97
N SER A 54 5.46 -5.70 -5.10
CA SER A 54 5.97 -6.86 -5.82
C SER A 54 5.68 -6.85 -7.33
N LEU A 55 4.58 -6.21 -7.75
CA LEU A 55 4.13 -6.23 -9.15
C LEU A 55 4.54 -5.00 -9.96
N LEU A 56 4.86 -3.88 -9.31
CA LEU A 56 5.19 -2.63 -10.00
C LEU A 56 6.26 -2.80 -11.10
N PRO A 57 7.37 -3.54 -10.89
CA PRO A 57 8.37 -3.76 -11.94
C PRO A 57 7.79 -4.40 -13.21
N PHE A 58 6.86 -5.34 -13.05
CA PHE A 58 6.19 -6.00 -14.17
C PHE A 58 5.20 -5.07 -14.89
N TRP A 59 4.50 -4.20 -14.15
CA TRP A 59 3.58 -3.22 -14.74
C TRP A 59 4.30 -2.10 -15.50
N VAL A 60 5.52 -1.75 -15.09
CA VAL A 60 6.32 -0.72 -15.78
C VAL A 60 7.21 -1.29 -16.88
N LYS A 61 7.31 -2.62 -17.03
CA LYS A 61 8.19 -3.27 -18.00
C LYS A 61 7.90 -2.83 -19.43
N GLU A 62 6.64 -2.92 -19.86
CA GLU A 62 6.22 -2.52 -21.21
C GLU A 62 6.45 -1.02 -21.50
N PRO A 63 6.00 -0.07 -20.65
CA PRO A 63 6.21 1.36 -20.92
C PRO A 63 7.66 1.82 -20.79
N SER A 64 8.47 1.16 -19.97
CA SER A 64 9.91 1.45 -19.86
C SER A 64 10.73 0.84 -20.99
N GLY A 65 10.38 -0.37 -21.44
CA GLY A 65 11.14 -1.10 -22.45
C GLY A 65 12.35 -1.86 -21.91
N ILE A 66 12.41 -2.12 -20.60
CA ILE A 66 13.47 -2.93 -19.98
C ILE A 66 13.36 -4.42 -20.35
N SER A 67 14.48 -5.13 -20.25
CA SER A 67 14.54 -6.57 -20.45
C SER A 67 13.86 -7.36 -19.32
N ASP A 68 13.52 -8.63 -19.60
CA ASP A 68 12.97 -9.56 -18.62
C ASP A 68 13.90 -9.73 -17.42
N LEU A 69 15.20 -9.84 -17.67
CA LEU A 69 16.21 -9.97 -16.62
C LEU A 69 16.28 -8.71 -15.74
N GLU A 70 16.23 -7.51 -16.32
CA GLU A 70 16.22 -6.27 -15.55
C GLU A 70 14.93 -6.14 -14.72
N CYS A 71 13.80 -6.52 -15.30
CA CYS A 71 12.50 -6.54 -14.63
C CYS A 71 12.50 -7.47 -13.42
N GLU A 72 13.00 -8.70 -13.57
CA GLU A 72 13.11 -9.69 -12.48
C GLU A 72 14.05 -9.21 -11.38
N ARG A 73 15.18 -8.57 -11.73
CA ARG A 73 16.11 -7.99 -10.76
C ARG A 73 15.49 -6.83 -10.00
N LEU A 74 14.76 -5.94 -10.67
CA LEU A 74 14.03 -4.87 -10.00
C LEU A 74 12.93 -5.42 -9.09
N ALA A 75 12.21 -6.46 -9.51
CA ALA A 75 11.24 -7.17 -8.66
C ALA A 75 11.89 -7.79 -7.43
N LEU A 76 13.02 -8.46 -7.58
CA LEU A 76 13.76 -9.04 -6.45
C LEU A 76 14.22 -7.96 -5.46
N ALA A 77 14.76 -6.84 -5.95
CA ALA A 77 15.14 -5.73 -5.09
C ALA A 77 13.93 -5.14 -4.35
N ASN A 78 12.79 -5.01 -5.03
CA ASN A 78 11.55 -4.55 -4.42
C ASN A 78 11.02 -5.49 -3.33
N VAL A 79 11.14 -6.81 -3.49
CA VAL A 79 10.77 -7.76 -2.44
C VAL A 79 11.61 -7.52 -1.19
N TYR A 80 12.93 -7.39 -1.31
CA TYR A 80 13.78 -7.08 -0.16
C TYR A 80 13.47 -5.71 0.45
N GLY A 81 13.24 -4.69 -0.38
CA GLY A 81 12.86 -3.36 0.07
C GLY A 81 11.54 -3.37 0.85
N MET A 82 10.51 -4.04 0.32
CA MET A 82 9.22 -4.22 0.97
C MET A 82 9.38 -4.88 2.35
N LEU A 83 10.09 -6.01 2.42
CA LEU A 83 10.33 -6.70 3.70
C LEU A 83 11.10 -5.83 4.70
N TYR A 84 12.04 -5.00 4.22
CA TYR A 84 12.76 -4.05 5.06
C TYR A 84 11.84 -2.96 5.63
N PHE A 85 11.04 -2.30 4.78
CA PHE A 85 10.16 -1.22 5.21
C PHE A 85 9.01 -1.71 6.09
N PHE A 86 8.44 -2.90 5.81
CA PHE A 86 7.45 -3.50 6.71
C PHE A 86 8.03 -3.80 8.11
N ILE A 87 9.29 -4.23 8.19
CA ILE A 87 9.95 -4.36 9.50
C ILE A 87 10.11 -3.01 10.20
N GLN A 88 10.40 -1.93 9.46
CA GLN A 88 10.50 -0.60 10.08
C GLN A 88 9.14 -0.17 10.61
N ASP A 89 8.09 -0.27 9.80
CA ASP A 89 6.72 0.11 10.16
C ASP A 89 6.22 -0.74 11.34
N ASP A 90 6.34 -2.08 11.27
CA ASP A 90 5.98 -3.00 12.35
C ASP A 90 6.63 -2.60 13.69
N VAL A 91 7.90 -2.18 13.68
CA VAL A 91 8.66 -1.81 14.90
C VAL A 91 8.28 -0.41 15.40
N MET A 92 7.94 0.52 14.51
CA MET A 92 7.53 1.87 14.88
C MET A 92 6.11 1.91 15.46
N ASP A 93 5.20 1.12 14.90
CA ASP A 93 3.77 1.14 15.24
C ASP A 93 3.45 0.19 16.40
N SER A 94 4.20 -0.89 16.56
CA SER A 94 3.97 -1.84 17.66
C SER A 94 4.40 -1.26 19.01
N GLN A 95 3.62 -1.56 20.05
CA GLN A 95 4.09 -1.46 21.43
C GLN A 95 5.40 -2.25 21.61
N PRO A 96 6.37 -1.77 22.42
CA PRO A 96 7.67 -2.42 22.58
C PRO A 96 7.53 -3.91 22.90
N SER A 97 7.74 -4.76 21.89
CA SER A 97 7.58 -6.20 22.00
C SER A 97 8.91 -6.88 22.27
N SER A 98 8.88 -8.11 22.79
CA SER A 98 10.06 -8.96 22.81
C SER A 98 10.38 -9.39 21.37
N GLY A 99 11.48 -8.92 20.79
CA GLY A 99 11.92 -9.30 19.43
C GLY A 99 12.34 -8.16 18.51
N TRP A 100 12.18 -6.90 18.93
CA TRP A 100 12.53 -5.73 18.11
C TRP A 100 14.00 -5.72 17.66
N LYS A 101 14.92 -6.30 18.44
CA LYS A 101 16.34 -6.39 18.07
C LYS A 101 16.54 -7.30 16.87
N GLU A 102 15.94 -8.48 16.91
CA GLU A 102 15.97 -9.46 15.84
C GLU A 102 15.32 -8.89 14.58
N GLN A 103 14.19 -8.19 14.72
CA GLN A 103 13.52 -7.48 13.62
C GLN A 103 14.44 -6.43 12.98
N LEU A 104 15.02 -5.52 13.75
CA LEU A 104 15.91 -4.48 13.20
C LEU A 104 17.16 -5.07 12.54
N VAL A 105 17.76 -6.11 13.11
CA VAL A 105 18.93 -6.76 12.50
C VAL A 105 18.53 -7.50 11.22
N LEU A 106 17.36 -8.18 11.20
CA LEU A 106 16.82 -8.82 10.01
C LEU A 106 16.55 -7.79 8.90
N GLY A 107 15.94 -6.66 9.24
CA GLY A 107 15.71 -5.56 8.30
C GLY A 107 17.00 -5.08 7.65
N ASN A 108 18.09 -4.93 8.42
CA ASN A 108 19.39 -4.58 7.86
C ASN A 108 19.91 -5.61 6.85
N LEU A 109 19.66 -6.91 7.05
CA LEU A 109 20.04 -7.93 6.08
C LEU A 109 19.23 -7.83 4.79
N PHE A 110 17.91 -7.57 4.87
CA PHE A 110 17.10 -7.29 3.69
C PHE A 110 17.57 -6.05 2.93
N LEU A 111 17.90 -4.97 3.65
CA LEU A 111 18.45 -3.76 3.05
C LEU A 111 19.76 -4.03 2.28
N LEU A 112 20.65 -4.85 2.86
CA LEU A 112 21.89 -5.25 2.20
C LEU A 112 21.64 -6.05 0.93
N GLU A 113 20.69 -6.99 0.95
CA GLU A 113 20.32 -7.77 -0.24
C GLU A 113 19.69 -6.89 -1.33
N MET A 114 18.81 -5.95 -0.96
CA MET A 114 18.28 -4.96 -1.89
C MET A 114 19.42 -4.18 -2.58
N TYR A 115 20.39 -3.67 -1.82
CA TYR A 115 21.53 -2.97 -2.40
C TYR A 115 22.46 -3.87 -3.22
N ASN A 116 22.62 -5.15 -2.85
CA ASN A 116 23.37 -6.11 -3.66
C ASN A 116 22.76 -6.25 -5.05
N VAL A 117 21.43 -6.26 -5.15
CA VAL A 117 20.74 -6.32 -6.43
C VAL A 117 20.86 -4.99 -7.18
N PHE A 118 20.61 -3.85 -6.53
CA PHE A 118 20.73 -2.55 -7.20
C PHE A 118 22.13 -2.26 -7.72
N ARG A 119 23.19 -2.65 -7.01
CA ARG A 119 24.59 -2.48 -7.47
C ARG A 119 24.93 -3.31 -8.72
N GLN A 120 24.17 -4.36 -9.03
CA GLN A 120 24.32 -5.11 -10.29
C GLN A 120 23.67 -4.38 -11.47
N LEU A 121 22.63 -3.58 -11.21
CA LEU A 121 21.89 -2.83 -12.23
C LEU A 121 22.45 -1.43 -12.46
N PHE A 122 22.94 -0.77 -11.40
CA PHE A 122 23.29 0.63 -11.42
C PHE A 122 24.74 0.86 -10.96
N PRO A 123 25.60 1.47 -11.79
CA PRO A 123 26.94 1.88 -11.37
C PRO A 123 26.86 2.95 -10.27
N SER A 124 27.95 3.14 -9.52
CA SER A 124 27.99 4.07 -8.38
C SER A 124 27.75 5.54 -8.75
N ASN A 125 28.00 5.93 -10.00
CA ASN A 125 27.74 7.27 -10.52
C ASN A 125 26.37 7.42 -11.20
N SER A 126 25.52 6.39 -11.14
CA SER A 126 24.16 6.44 -11.70
C SER A 126 23.30 7.48 -10.97
N PRO A 127 22.45 8.24 -11.69
CA PRO A 127 21.47 9.13 -11.05
C PRO A 127 20.44 8.36 -10.18
N PHE A 128 20.32 7.05 -10.35
CA PHE A 128 19.48 6.16 -9.53
C PHE A 128 19.65 6.41 -8.03
N TRP A 129 20.89 6.52 -7.56
CA TRP A 129 21.19 6.71 -6.13
C TRP A 129 20.67 8.05 -5.59
N GLY A 130 20.64 9.09 -6.44
CA GLY A 130 20.03 10.38 -6.08
C GLY A 130 18.52 10.27 -5.87
N TYR A 131 17.83 9.54 -6.76
CA TYR A 131 16.41 9.25 -6.63
C TYR A 131 16.10 8.41 -5.39
N TYR A 132 16.86 7.34 -5.17
CA TYR A 132 16.71 6.50 -3.98
C TYR A 132 16.86 7.31 -2.68
N ASN A 133 17.92 8.11 -2.58
CA ASN A 133 18.15 8.96 -1.41
C ASN A 133 16.99 9.94 -1.17
N ARG A 134 16.45 10.52 -2.25
CA ARG A 134 15.29 11.41 -2.17
C ARG A 134 14.06 10.67 -1.64
N TYR A 135 13.74 9.49 -2.17
CA TYR A 135 12.59 8.72 -1.71
C TYR A 135 12.72 8.23 -0.27
N ALA A 136 13.92 7.78 0.13
CA ALA A 136 14.19 7.39 1.51
C ALA A 136 14.09 8.59 2.47
N ALA A 137 14.53 9.78 2.06
CA ALA A 137 14.38 11.00 2.85
C ALA A 137 12.91 11.42 3.00
N VAL A 138 12.12 11.36 1.92
CA VAL A 138 10.67 11.63 1.95
C VAL A 138 9.94 10.64 2.85
N TRP A 139 10.30 9.35 2.77
CA TRP A 139 9.76 8.33 3.68
C TRP A 139 10.07 8.68 5.13
N ALA A 140 11.33 8.96 5.46
CA ALA A 140 11.75 9.31 6.81
C ALA A 140 11.04 10.57 7.34
N GLU A 141 10.86 11.59 6.50
CA GLU A 141 10.08 12.78 6.84
C GLU A 141 8.60 12.44 7.10
N SER A 142 8.01 11.57 6.28
CA SER A 142 6.60 11.19 6.38
C SER A 142 6.31 10.43 7.68
N VAL A 143 7.11 9.40 8.00
CA VAL A 143 6.90 8.57 9.20
C VAL A 143 7.23 9.28 10.51
N THR A 144 8.06 10.34 10.48
CA THR A 144 8.42 11.09 11.70
C THR A 144 7.52 12.28 12.02
N ASN A 145 6.71 12.74 11.06
CA ASN A 145 5.83 13.90 11.22
C ASN A 145 4.34 13.59 11.17
N GLU A 146 3.97 12.31 11.04
CA GLU A 146 2.59 11.82 10.98
C GLU A 146 1.68 12.34 12.11
N ASP A 147 2.19 12.46 13.34
CA ASP A 147 1.42 12.94 14.49
C ASP A 147 1.15 14.45 14.50
N ARG A 148 1.73 15.21 13.57
CA ARG A 148 1.81 16.68 13.66
C ARG A 148 1.06 17.42 12.57
N GLU A 149 0.82 16.81 11.42
CA GLU A 149 0.16 17.46 10.29
C GLU A 149 -1.00 16.60 9.78
N ASP A 150 -2.17 17.23 9.58
CA ASP A 150 -3.32 16.54 9.01
C ASP A 150 -3.16 16.41 7.48
N TYR A 151 -2.38 15.42 7.06
CA TYR A 151 -1.95 15.25 5.68
C TYR A 151 -3.11 14.98 4.72
N PHE A 152 -4.07 14.13 5.08
CA PHE A 152 -5.25 13.84 4.25
C PHE A 152 -6.09 15.09 3.95
N VAL A 153 -6.16 16.03 4.89
CA VAL A 153 -6.93 17.27 4.72
C VAL A 153 -6.12 18.37 4.02
N SER A 154 -4.84 18.51 4.33
CA SER A 154 -4.00 19.61 3.84
C SER A 154 -3.25 19.31 2.54
N ASP A 155 -2.77 18.07 2.37
CA ASP A 155 -2.04 17.59 1.19
C ASP A 155 -2.12 16.05 1.11
N PRO A 156 -3.25 15.48 0.66
CA PRO A 156 -3.48 14.04 0.66
C PRO A 156 -2.48 13.22 -0.17
N ILE A 157 -1.61 13.85 -0.96
CA ILE A 157 -0.54 13.18 -1.68
C ILE A 157 0.61 12.82 -0.74
N ARG A 158 0.80 13.59 0.35
CA ARG A 158 1.82 13.32 1.37
C ARG A 158 1.57 12.05 2.16
N THR A 159 0.33 11.58 2.26
CA THR A 159 0.05 10.26 2.85
C THR A 159 0.69 9.13 2.04
N ALA A 160 0.87 9.31 0.72
CA ALA A 160 1.62 8.38 -0.13
C ALA A 160 3.16 8.45 0.08
N GLY A 161 3.66 9.43 0.85
CA GLY A 161 5.08 9.58 1.19
C GLY A 161 5.65 8.36 1.92
N LYS A 162 4.82 7.67 2.72
CA LYS A 162 5.14 6.38 3.38
C LYS A 162 5.46 5.26 2.38
N ALA A 163 4.84 5.28 1.21
CA ALA A 163 5.12 4.32 0.16
C ALA A 163 6.12 4.86 -0.89
N GLY A 164 6.77 6.00 -0.60
CA GLY A 164 7.81 6.60 -1.44
C GLY A 164 8.89 5.63 -1.94
N PRO A 165 9.40 4.69 -1.12
CA PRO A 165 10.41 3.73 -1.55
C PRO A 165 9.93 2.78 -2.66
N VAL A 166 8.64 2.48 -2.76
CA VAL A 166 8.06 1.61 -3.81
C VAL A 166 8.33 2.18 -5.21
N LYS A 167 8.39 3.51 -5.34
CA LYS A 167 8.67 4.22 -6.60
C LYS A 167 10.08 3.97 -7.15
N ILE A 168 11.00 3.40 -6.37
CA ILE A 168 12.38 3.26 -6.83
C ILE A 168 12.50 2.29 -8.01
N ALA A 169 11.75 1.20 -8.04
CA ALA A 169 11.85 0.26 -9.14
C ALA A 169 11.30 0.82 -10.45
N SER A 170 10.24 1.63 -10.41
CA SER A 170 9.72 2.29 -11.60
C SER A 170 10.70 3.32 -12.14
N THR A 171 11.30 4.10 -11.26
CA THR A 171 12.36 5.06 -11.59
C THR A 171 13.59 4.34 -12.15
N GLY A 172 14.00 3.24 -11.52
CA GLY A 172 15.10 2.40 -11.95
C GLY A 172 14.87 1.82 -13.35
N ALA A 173 13.67 1.33 -13.64
CA ALA A 173 13.31 0.84 -14.97
C ALA A 173 13.46 1.91 -16.05
N LEU A 174 12.94 3.12 -15.80
CA LEU A 174 13.08 4.24 -16.73
C LEU A 174 14.54 4.69 -16.90
N LEU A 175 15.35 4.63 -15.84
CA LEU A 175 16.77 4.95 -15.91
C LEU A 175 17.55 3.94 -16.75
N LEU A 176 17.29 2.64 -16.58
CA LEU A 176 17.90 1.58 -17.40
C LEU A 176 17.56 1.76 -18.88
N ALA A 177 16.33 2.15 -19.18
CA ALA A 177 15.87 2.38 -20.55
C ALA A 177 16.19 3.77 -21.13
N GLY A 178 16.79 4.67 -20.34
CA GLY A 178 17.08 6.05 -20.77
C GLY A 178 15.84 6.94 -20.96
N ARG A 179 14.70 6.59 -20.34
CA ARG A 179 13.38 7.26 -20.46
C ARG A 179 13.11 8.22 -19.31
N THR A 180 14.10 9.07 -19.00
CA THR A 180 14.04 9.99 -17.83
C THR A 180 12.90 11.00 -17.90
N ASP A 181 12.44 11.31 -19.10
CA ASP A 181 11.30 12.19 -19.39
C ASP A 181 9.97 11.68 -18.81
N LEU A 182 9.87 10.36 -18.56
CA LEU A 182 8.66 9.74 -18.02
C LEU A 182 8.66 9.63 -16.49
N ILE A 183 9.76 9.95 -15.81
CA ILE A 183 9.91 9.69 -14.36
C ILE A 183 8.84 10.41 -13.55
N GLU A 184 8.68 11.72 -13.74
CA GLU A 184 7.71 12.52 -12.97
C GLU A 184 6.27 12.04 -13.19
N LYS A 185 5.91 11.76 -14.45
CA LYS A 185 4.59 11.25 -14.81
C LYS A 185 4.32 9.88 -14.19
N LEU A 186 5.33 9.01 -14.16
CA LEU A 186 5.23 7.67 -13.58
C LEU A 186 5.15 7.71 -12.04
N GLU A 187 5.97 8.53 -11.40
CA GLU A 187 5.90 8.78 -9.97
C GLU A 187 4.50 9.26 -9.57
N ARG A 188 3.94 10.21 -10.33
CA ARG A 188 2.62 10.77 -10.05
C ARG A 188 1.50 9.73 -10.14
N ALA A 189 1.57 8.86 -11.15
CA ALA A 189 0.60 7.78 -11.30
C ALA A 189 0.65 6.79 -10.13
N ILE A 190 1.87 6.44 -9.67
CA ILE A 190 2.06 5.54 -8.53
C ILE A 190 1.57 6.18 -7.23
N GLU A 191 1.86 7.46 -6.99
CA GLU A 191 1.36 8.20 -5.83
C GLU A 191 -0.17 8.21 -5.74
N ILE A 192 -0.86 8.42 -6.87
CA ILE A 192 -2.32 8.39 -6.92
C ILE A 192 -2.85 7.00 -6.51
N VAL A 193 -2.22 5.93 -6.99
CA VAL A 193 -2.64 4.56 -6.66
C VAL A 193 -2.36 4.22 -5.20
N LEU A 194 -1.19 4.59 -4.69
CA LEU A 194 -0.83 4.38 -3.29
C LEU A 194 -1.72 5.17 -2.34
N MET A 195 -2.14 6.38 -2.72
CA MET A 195 -3.13 7.15 -1.95
C MET A 195 -4.47 6.40 -1.89
N THR A 196 -4.96 5.88 -3.02
CA THR A 196 -6.22 5.13 -3.04
C THR A 196 -6.13 3.80 -2.28
N LEU A 197 -4.95 3.14 -2.29
CA LEU A 197 -4.68 1.96 -1.47
C LEU A 197 -4.74 2.29 0.02
N GLN A 198 -4.01 3.32 0.46
CA GLN A 198 -4.05 3.80 1.84
C GLN A 198 -5.47 4.14 2.28
N MET A 199 -6.29 4.71 1.39
CA MET A 199 -7.69 4.97 1.72
C MET A 199 -8.49 3.69 2.02
N ALA A 200 -8.20 2.60 1.33
CA ALA A 200 -8.84 1.31 1.57
C ALA A 200 -8.37 0.70 2.89
N ASP A 201 -7.07 0.78 3.19
CA ASP A 201 -6.50 0.31 4.46
C ASP A 201 -7.04 1.13 5.65
N ASP A 202 -7.07 2.46 5.54
CA ASP A 202 -7.66 3.35 6.54
C ASP A 202 -9.12 3.00 6.85
N TYR A 203 -9.90 2.55 5.87
CA TYR A 203 -11.26 2.08 6.12
C TYR A 203 -11.29 0.70 6.78
N ALA A 204 -10.36 -0.20 6.47
CA ALA A 204 -10.31 -1.52 7.08
C ALA A 204 -9.90 -1.43 8.56
N ASP A 205 -8.94 -0.55 8.86
CA ASP A 205 -8.18 -0.57 10.11
C ASP A 205 -8.58 0.58 11.07
N TRP A 206 -9.55 1.44 10.71
CA TRP A 206 -9.94 2.64 11.48
C TRP A 206 -10.23 2.42 12.98
N LYS A 207 -10.72 1.24 13.37
CA LYS A 207 -10.99 0.92 14.78
C LYS A 207 -9.70 0.70 15.55
N GLU A 208 -8.76 -0.02 14.94
CA GLU A 208 -7.45 -0.33 15.51
C GLU A 208 -6.63 0.97 15.58
N ASP A 209 -6.58 1.73 14.49
CA ASP A 209 -5.88 3.02 14.43
C ASP A 209 -6.39 4.01 15.49
N MET A 210 -7.71 4.10 15.69
CA MET A 210 -8.27 4.96 16.74
C MET A 210 -7.88 4.51 18.16
N ALA A 211 -7.84 3.20 18.40
CA ALA A 211 -7.50 2.66 19.71
C ALA A 211 -6.00 2.86 20.03
N GLU A 212 -5.15 2.79 19.02
CA GLU A 212 -3.70 2.96 19.13
C GLU A 212 -3.27 4.43 19.08
N GLY A 213 -4.14 5.31 18.58
CA GLY A 213 -3.86 6.73 18.38
C GLY A 213 -3.06 7.01 17.10
N SER A 214 -2.99 6.03 16.20
CA SER A 214 -2.34 6.12 14.90
C SER A 214 -3.11 7.04 13.97
N TYR A 215 -2.40 7.69 13.05
CA TYR A 215 -3.04 8.55 12.05
C TYR A 215 -3.85 7.71 11.05
N ASN A 216 -5.04 8.20 10.72
CA ASN A 216 -5.94 7.55 9.77
C ASN A 216 -6.70 8.63 8.98
N GLY A 217 -6.62 8.58 7.65
CA GLY A 217 -7.18 9.60 6.76
C GLY A 217 -8.71 9.67 6.80
N LEU A 218 -9.39 8.53 7.00
CA LEU A 218 -10.85 8.50 7.18
C LEU A 218 -11.25 9.22 8.49
N LEU A 219 -10.57 8.93 9.60
CA LEU A 219 -10.81 9.59 10.88
C LEU A 219 -10.52 11.09 10.82
N ALA A 220 -9.42 11.47 10.17
CA ALA A 220 -9.06 12.86 9.94
C ALA A 220 -10.14 13.60 9.13
N MET A 221 -10.62 13.01 8.02
CA MET A 221 -11.73 13.57 7.23
C MET A 221 -13.01 13.75 8.07
N ILE A 222 -13.34 12.75 8.91
CA ILE A 222 -14.50 12.84 9.80
C ILE A 222 -14.33 13.97 10.82
N ALA A 223 -13.14 14.10 11.42
CA ALA A 223 -12.82 15.14 12.38
C ALA A 223 -12.88 16.54 11.76
N ALA A 224 -12.36 16.73 10.55
CA ALA A 224 -12.39 18.00 9.82
C ALA A 224 -13.82 18.46 9.46
N GLY A 225 -14.77 17.53 9.35
CA GLY A 225 -16.18 17.83 9.15
C GLY A 225 -16.93 18.33 10.41
N ARG A 226 -16.26 18.40 11.57
CA ARG A 226 -16.84 18.80 12.86
C ARG A 226 -16.63 20.30 13.13
N SER A 227 -17.44 20.87 14.01
CA SER A 227 -17.31 22.28 14.38
C SER A 227 -16.06 22.49 15.25
N THR A 228 -15.36 23.61 15.04
CA THR A 228 -14.23 24.01 15.89
C THR A 228 -14.66 24.14 17.36
N GLY A 229 -13.98 23.42 18.26
CA GLY A 229 -14.26 23.42 19.70
C GLY A 229 -15.07 22.22 20.21
N GLU A 230 -15.41 21.26 19.34
CA GLU A 230 -15.95 19.97 19.77
C GLU A 230 -14.90 19.12 20.51
N LEU A 231 -15.37 18.20 21.37
CA LEU A 231 -14.53 17.22 22.04
C LEU A 231 -13.79 16.34 21.01
N PRO A 232 -12.66 15.71 21.41
CA PRO A 232 -11.96 14.76 20.56
C PRO A 232 -12.89 13.70 19.97
N LEU A 233 -12.60 13.29 18.73
CA LEU A 233 -13.37 12.28 18.01
C LEU A 233 -13.45 10.99 18.85
N THR A 234 -14.67 10.53 19.14
CA THR A 234 -14.89 9.25 19.83
C THR A 234 -15.18 8.13 18.82
N GLU A 235 -14.99 6.87 19.20
CA GLU A 235 -15.34 5.72 18.35
C GLU A 235 -16.80 5.79 17.90
N LYS A 236 -17.71 6.13 18.81
CA LYS A 236 -19.13 6.29 18.51
C LYS A 236 -19.41 7.39 17.48
N ASP A 237 -18.63 8.48 17.50
CA ASP A 237 -18.77 9.53 16.50
C ASP A 237 -18.31 9.06 15.12
N ALA A 238 -17.20 8.32 15.05
CA ALA A 238 -16.71 7.69 13.82
C ALA A 238 -17.72 6.67 13.28
N GLU A 239 -18.25 5.78 14.13
CA GLU A 239 -19.33 4.85 13.75
C GLU A 239 -20.54 5.59 13.18
N ASN A 240 -20.99 6.65 13.85
CA ASN A 240 -22.10 7.46 13.38
C ASN A 240 -21.81 8.11 12.03
N ALA A 241 -20.59 8.60 11.81
CA ALA A 241 -20.21 9.22 10.54
C ALA A 241 -20.22 8.19 9.40
N ILE A 242 -19.61 7.02 9.62
CA ILE A 242 -19.45 5.94 8.65
C ILE A 242 -20.79 5.28 8.34
N TYR A 243 -21.51 4.81 9.36
CA TYR A 243 -22.69 3.96 9.19
C TYR A 243 -24.02 4.73 9.05
N ILE A 244 -24.09 5.98 9.54
CA ILE A 244 -25.36 6.74 9.60
C ILE A 244 -25.30 7.97 8.69
N ARG A 245 -24.29 8.83 8.85
CA ARG A 245 -24.22 10.12 8.14
C ARG A 245 -23.75 9.98 6.70
N GLY A 246 -23.16 8.84 6.33
CA GLY A 246 -22.78 8.53 4.94
C GLY A 246 -21.49 9.24 4.50
N CYS A 247 -20.52 9.45 5.41
CA CYS A 247 -19.25 10.09 5.05
C CYS A 247 -18.48 9.31 3.96
N MET A 248 -18.70 8.00 3.86
CA MET A 248 -18.11 7.15 2.83
C MET A 248 -18.44 7.59 1.39
N GLN A 249 -19.56 8.31 1.17
CA GLN A 249 -19.84 8.87 -0.15
C GLN A 249 -18.76 9.87 -0.60
N GLN A 250 -18.35 10.76 0.30
CA GLN A 250 -17.31 11.77 0.03
C GLN A 250 -15.94 11.10 -0.03
N TYR A 251 -15.68 10.16 0.88
CA TYR A 251 -14.42 9.41 0.90
C TYR A 251 -14.16 8.67 -0.42
N VAL A 252 -15.14 7.90 -0.91
CA VAL A 252 -15.01 7.17 -2.18
C VAL A 252 -15.02 8.11 -3.40
N GLN A 253 -15.60 9.31 -3.28
CA GLN A 253 -15.50 10.32 -4.34
C GLN A 253 -14.05 10.78 -4.56
N HIS A 254 -13.24 10.91 -3.50
CA HIS A 254 -11.82 11.20 -3.64
C HIS A 254 -11.08 10.11 -4.44
N ALA A 255 -11.33 8.84 -4.15
CA ALA A 255 -10.76 7.71 -4.91
C ALA A 255 -11.23 7.70 -6.38
N SER A 256 -12.49 8.10 -6.63
CA SER A 256 -13.03 8.22 -7.99
C SER A 256 -12.38 9.36 -8.78
N ASP A 257 -12.12 10.49 -8.13
CA ASP A 257 -11.44 11.63 -8.77
C ASP A 257 -9.95 11.35 -8.99
N ASN A 258 -9.32 10.58 -8.11
CA ASN A 258 -7.99 10.02 -8.30
C ASN A 258 -7.92 9.12 -9.54
N HIS A 259 -8.93 8.26 -9.74
CA HIS A 259 -8.99 7.42 -10.94
C HIS A 259 -9.04 8.25 -12.23
N LYS A 260 -9.84 9.33 -12.26
CA LYS A 260 -9.89 10.24 -13.43
C LYS A 260 -8.52 10.86 -13.71
N LYS A 261 -7.85 11.38 -12.67
CA LYS A 261 -6.49 11.94 -12.78
C LYS A 261 -5.50 10.90 -13.30
N LEU A 262 -5.59 9.66 -12.82
CA LEU A 262 -4.73 8.56 -13.28
C LEU A 262 -4.91 8.28 -14.77
N LEU A 263 -6.15 8.27 -15.27
CA LEU A 263 -6.44 8.08 -16.69
C LEU A 263 -5.94 9.26 -17.53
N GLU A 264 -6.11 10.49 -17.04
CA GLU A 264 -5.63 11.72 -17.71
C GLU A 264 -4.10 11.78 -17.84
N LEU A 265 -3.36 11.15 -16.91
CA LEU A 265 -1.91 11.07 -17.01
C LEU A 265 -1.46 10.26 -18.23
N ASP A 266 -2.23 9.26 -18.67
CA ASP A 266 -1.90 8.37 -19.80
C ASP A 266 -0.48 7.77 -19.70
N ALA A 267 -0.16 7.17 -18.55
CA ALA A 267 1.18 6.66 -18.26
C ALA A 267 1.52 5.30 -18.93
N GLY A 268 0.60 4.74 -19.73
CA GLY A 268 0.83 3.48 -20.46
C GLY A 268 0.96 2.24 -19.57
N MET A 269 0.46 2.28 -18.33
CA MET A 269 0.54 1.19 -17.36
C MET A 269 -0.82 0.54 -17.11
N SER A 270 -1.24 -0.37 -17.99
CA SER A 270 -2.52 -1.06 -17.83
C SER A 270 -2.63 -1.79 -16.49
N GLY A 271 -1.57 -2.48 -16.05
CA GLY A 271 -1.57 -3.20 -14.78
C GLY A 271 -1.80 -2.31 -13.56
N LEU A 272 -1.23 -1.10 -13.55
CA LEU A 272 -1.43 -0.13 -12.45
C LEU A 272 -2.85 0.45 -12.47
N ILE A 273 -3.39 0.73 -13.65
CA ILE A 273 -4.77 1.22 -13.83
C ILE A 273 -5.78 0.15 -13.40
N ASP A 274 -5.57 -1.10 -13.80
CA ASP A 274 -6.42 -2.24 -13.45
C ASP A 274 -6.39 -2.50 -11.93
N PHE A 275 -5.21 -2.40 -11.31
CA PHE A 275 -5.07 -2.50 -9.86
C PHE A 275 -5.79 -1.35 -9.13
N HIS A 276 -5.64 -0.10 -9.58
CA HIS A 276 -6.40 1.02 -9.04
C HIS A 276 -7.91 0.81 -9.19
N SER A 277 -8.35 0.29 -10.33
CA SER A 277 -9.77 0.02 -10.58
C SER A 277 -10.30 -1.03 -9.62
N PHE A 278 -9.52 -2.07 -9.35
CA PHE A 278 -9.86 -3.09 -8.35
C PHE A 278 -10.04 -2.50 -6.94
N ILE A 279 -9.13 -1.62 -6.49
CA ILE A 279 -9.26 -0.95 -5.18
C ILE A 279 -10.51 -0.05 -5.15
N LEU A 280 -10.72 0.73 -6.21
CA LEU A 280 -11.88 1.62 -6.32
C LEU A 280 -13.20 0.84 -6.31
N ASP A 281 -13.27 -0.29 -7.01
CA ASP A 281 -14.44 -1.17 -7.01
C ASP A 281 -14.73 -1.71 -5.61
N HIS A 282 -13.69 -2.10 -4.86
CA HIS A 282 -13.83 -2.52 -3.48
C HIS A 282 -14.42 -1.42 -2.58
N LEU A 283 -13.87 -0.19 -2.68
CA LEU A 283 -14.38 0.98 -1.96
C LEU A 283 -15.83 1.32 -2.33
N ASN A 284 -16.19 1.22 -3.62
CA ASN A 284 -17.57 1.40 -4.08
C ASN A 284 -18.51 0.35 -3.49
N GLN A 285 -18.11 -0.93 -3.45
CA GLN A 285 -18.89 -2.01 -2.86
C GLN A 285 -19.15 -1.76 -1.37
N ILE A 286 -18.12 -1.31 -0.62
CA ILE A 286 -18.24 -0.92 0.79
C ILE A 286 -19.30 0.19 0.95
N ARG A 287 -19.16 1.29 0.18
CA ARG A 287 -20.11 2.40 0.22
C ARG A 287 -21.54 1.93 -0.06
N ASP A 288 -21.72 1.13 -1.11
CA ASP A 288 -23.04 0.67 -1.55
C ASP A 288 -23.69 -0.27 -0.52
N ALA A 289 -22.90 -1.11 0.16
CA ALA A 289 -23.35 -1.94 1.26
C ALA A 289 -23.80 -1.09 2.46
N LEU A 290 -23.02 -0.07 2.84
CA LEU A 290 -23.36 0.84 3.94
C LEU A 290 -24.65 1.62 3.66
N GLU A 291 -24.79 2.17 2.46
CA GLU A 291 -26.00 2.91 2.07
C GLU A 291 -27.23 2.00 1.94
N SER A 292 -27.05 0.76 1.50
CA SER A 292 -28.12 -0.25 1.47
C SER A 292 -28.58 -0.62 2.88
N ASN A 293 -27.65 -0.85 3.81
CA ASN A 293 -27.95 -1.15 5.21
C ASN A 293 -28.67 0.01 5.89
N LYS A 294 -28.20 1.24 5.67
CA LYS A 294 -28.86 2.47 6.16
C LYS A 294 -30.30 2.59 5.64
N LYS A 295 -30.53 2.40 4.33
CA LYS A 295 -31.88 2.41 3.75
C LYS A 295 -32.78 1.31 4.32
N ALA A 296 -32.24 0.12 4.59
CA ALA A 296 -32.98 -0.98 5.21
C ALA A 296 -33.41 -0.64 6.64
N LEU A 297 -32.51 -0.07 7.45
CA LEU A 297 -32.80 0.38 8.81
C LEU A 297 -33.85 1.50 8.85
N LEU A 298 -33.79 2.45 7.92
CA LEU A 298 -34.77 3.54 7.79
C LEU A 298 -36.16 3.03 7.35
N LYS A 299 -36.25 1.89 6.66
CA LYS A 299 -37.51 1.23 6.25
C LYS A 299 -38.11 0.34 7.36
N GLY A 300 -37.49 0.29 8.55
CA GLY A 300 -37.98 -0.41 9.74
C GLY A 300 -37.21 -1.70 10.06
N GLY A 301 -36.76 -1.84 11.32
CA GLY A 301 -35.91 -2.94 11.79
C GLY A 301 -36.51 -4.36 11.61
N LEU A 302 -37.83 -4.50 11.54
CA LEU A 302 -38.50 -5.78 11.28
C LEU A 302 -38.20 -6.33 9.87
N ASN A 303 -38.05 -5.49 8.85
CA ASN A 303 -37.67 -5.94 7.50
C ASN A 303 -36.20 -6.42 7.45
N TYR A 304 -35.31 -5.78 8.23
CA TYR A 304 -33.91 -6.19 8.32
C TYR A 304 -33.76 -7.60 8.92
N PHE A 305 -34.49 -7.91 10.00
CA PHE A 305 -34.49 -9.26 10.58
C PHE A 305 -35.09 -10.30 9.63
N MET A 306 -36.15 -9.99 8.88
CA MET A 306 -36.76 -10.95 7.94
C MET A 306 -35.85 -11.27 6.73
N THR A 307 -35.05 -10.30 6.28
CA THR A 307 -34.13 -10.48 5.13
C THR A 307 -32.89 -11.29 5.52
N ASN A 308 -32.38 -11.12 6.75
CA ASN A 308 -31.22 -11.88 7.24
C ASN A 308 -31.58 -13.28 7.79
N SER A 309 -32.85 -13.51 8.15
CA SER A 309 -33.32 -14.81 8.66
C SER A 309 -33.60 -15.83 7.54
N THR A 310 -33.71 -15.40 6.28
CA THR A 310 -33.97 -16.30 5.14
C THR A 310 -32.71 -17.02 4.64
N HIS A 311 -31.50 -16.58 5.02
CA HIS A 311 -30.24 -17.28 4.73
C HIS A 311 -29.90 -18.41 5.72
N LEU A 312 -30.66 -18.56 6.82
CA LEU A 312 -30.44 -19.60 7.84
C LEU A 312 -31.38 -20.81 7.71
N GLN A 313 -32.17 -20.90 6.63
CA GLN A 313 -33.05 -22.04 6.37
C GLN A 313 -32.91 -22.59 4.95
N VAL A 314 -31.72 -23.08 4.61
CA VAL A 314 -31.57 -24.27 3.76
C VAL A 314 -30.39 -25.07 4.33
N GLN A 315 -30.70 -26.00 5.23
CA GLN A 315 -29.91 -27.21 5.46
C GLN A 315 -30.42 -28.30 4.51
#